data_AF-A0A536A6A5-F1
#
_entry.id   AF-A0A536A6A5-F1
#
_cell.length_a   1.000
_cell.length_b   1.000
_cell.length_c   1.000
_cell.angle_alpha   90.00
_cell.angle_beta   90.00
_cell.angle_gamma   90.00
#
_symmetry.space_group_name_H-M   'P 1'
#
loop_
_entity.id
_entity.type
_entity.pdbx_description
1 polymer ?
#
loop_
_entity_poly.entity_id
_entity_poly.type
_entity_poly.pdbx_seq_one_letter_code
_entity_poly.pdbx_strand_id
1 'polypeptide(L)'
;MIYLEHILEATNGALIHRGKQHRFDTFCHDTRQLIPGEMFVAVRGEQGDGHDYLLDAVGRGAAGLLLEARVMSSLSEETRTALERSGVATVTVADTRIALQDYARYILRRWHPTVIAVTGSTGKTTTKEAIATVLSRNFATFKSWQNYNDLLGLPLSLGRLEERHEYAVLELGCDHPGEIRDLCQITHPQIGVLTNISPTQLQYFGTVERLAAELG
;
A
#
# COMPACT_ATOMS: atom_id res chain seq x y z
N MET A 1 -10.37 5.94 1.30
CA MET A 1 -10.47 6.81 0.11
C MET A 1 -9.24 7.71 0.05
N ILE A 2 -8.64 7.81 -1.12
CA ILE A 2 -7.40 8.54 -1.39
C ILE A 2 -7.75 9.90 -2.01
N TYR A 3 -7.04 10.95 -1.61
CA TYR A 3 -7.15 12.27 -2.23
C TYR A 3 -5.86 12.60 -2.99
N LEU A 4 -6.00 13.21 -4.17
CA LEU A 4 -4.86 13.58 -5.01
C LEU A 4 -3.86 14.48 -4.28
N GLU A 5 -4.36 15.43 -3.48
CA GLU A 5 -3.53 16.32 -2.66
C GLU A 5 -2.65 15.54 -1.66
N HIS A 6 -3.17 14.48 -1.04
CA HIS A 6 -2.43 13.67 -0.07
C HIS A 6 -1.32 12.89 -0.74
N ILE A 7 -1.53 12.42 -1.98
CA ILE A 7 -0.47 11.78 -2.76
C ILE A 7 0.64 12.79 -3.07
N LEU A 8 0.28 13.99 -3.55
CA LEU A 8 1.27 15.02 -3.92
C LEU A 8 2.08 15.48 -2.70
N GLU A 9 1.42 15.73 -1.56
CA GLU A 9 2.08 16.11 -0.31
C GLU A 9 2.96 15.00 0.26
N ALA A 10 2.51 13.74 0.19
CA ALA A 10 3.26 12.62 0.76
C ALA A 10 4.50 12.28 -0.06
N THR A 11 4.39 12.33 -1.38
CA THR A 11 5.38 11.74 -2.30
C THR A 11 6.30 12.77 -2.96
N ASN A 12 6.00 14.07 -2.83
CA ASN A 12 6.58 15.13 -3.67
C ASN A 12 6.49 14.82 -5.17
N GLY A 13 5.47 14.06 -5.58
CA GLY A 13 5.24 13.70 -6.97
C GLY A 13 4.81 14.89 -7.83
N ALA A 14 5.01 14.77 -9.13
CA ALA A 14 4.58 15.78 -10.10
C ALA A 14 3.24 15.39 -10.72
N LEU A 15 2.28 16.32 -10.69
CA LEU A 15 1.01 16.15 -11.39
C LEU A 15 1.21 16.47 -12.88
N ILE A 16 1.15 15.45 -13.73
CA ILE A 16 1.29 15.61 -15.19
C ILE A 16 -0.06 15.89 -15.83
N HIS A 17 -1.08 15.12 -15.45
CA HIS A 17 -2.45 15.31 -15.90
C HIS A 17 -3.35 15.45 -14.69
N ARG A 18 -4.11 16.55 -14.63
CA ARG A 18 -5.01 16.81 -13.49
C ARG A 18 -6.17 15.81 -13.39
N GLY A 19 -6.57 15.24 -14.52
CA GLY A 19 -7.71 14.33 -14.62
C GLY A 19 -9.05 14.99 -14.28
N LYS A 20 -10.14 14.22 -14.42
CA LYS A 20 -11.51 14.64 -14.04
C LYS A 20 -11.81 14.41 -12.56
N GLN A 21 -11.06 13.52 -11.92
CA GLN A 21 -11.26 13.11 -10.53
C GLN A 21 -10.05 13.51 -9.68
N HIS A 22 -10.31 13.84 -8.41
CA HIS A 22 -9.28 14.16 -7.41
C HIS A 22 -9.35 13.25 -6.19
N ARG A 23 -10.20 12.22 -6.27
CA ARG A 23 -10.47 11.24 -5.23
C ARG A 23 -10.48 9.86 -5.88
N PHE A 24 -9.89 8.89 -5.22
CA PHE A 24 -9.76 7.52 -5.68
C PHE A 24 -10.18 6.58 -4.56
N ASP A 25 -10.87 5.49 -4.87
CA ASP A 25 -11.42 4.63 -3.82
C ASP A 25 -10.31 3.94 -3.00
N THR A 26 -9.33 3.40 -3.70
CA THR A 26 -8.10 2.80 -3.17
C THR A 26 -7.03 2.69 -4.27
N PHE A 27 -5.85 2.21 -3.92
CA PHE A 27 -4.83 1.81 -4.88
C PHE A 27 -5.08 0.40 -5.40
N CYS A 28 -4.71 0.17 -6.65
CA CYS A 28 -4.64 -1.13 -7.28
C CYS A 28 -3.34 -1.23 -8.10
N HIS A 29 -2.62 -2.34 -8.03
CA HIS A 29 -1.37 -2.54 -8.77
C HIS A 29 -1.47 -3.66 -9.82
N ASP A 30 -2.64 -4.28 -9.96
CA ASP A 30 -2.92 -5.36 -10.90
C ASP A 30 -4.18 -5.02 -11.70
N THR A 31 -4.02 -4.70 -12.99
CA THR A 31 -5.15 -4.29 -13.83
C THR A 31 -6.23 -5.38 -13.95
N ARG A 32 -5.91 -6.65 -13.71
CA ARG A 32 -6.89 -7.74 -13.70
C ARG A 32 -7.89 -7.63 -12.55
N GLN A 33 -7.51 -6.94 -11.47
CA GLN A 33 -8.32 -6.71 -10.28
C GLN A 33 -8.83 -5.28 -10.17
N LEU A 34 -8.44 -4.40 -11.09
CA LEU A 34 -8.78 -2.99 -11.05
C LEU A 34 -10.28 -2.76 -11.18
N ILE A 35 -10.81 -1.97 -10.25
CA ILE A 35 -12.20 -1.53 -10.24
C ILE A 35 -12.27 -0.06 -10.69
N PRO A 36 -13.27 0.33 -11.49
CA PRO A 36 -13.45 1.73 -11.87
C PRO A 36 -13.51 2.65 -10.65
N GLY A 37 -12.73 3.73 -10.66
CA GLY A 37 -12.61 4.64 -9.50
C GLY A 37 -11.33 4.46 -8.67
N GLU A 38 -10.61 3.34 -8.83
CA GLU A 38 -9.33 3.12 -8.19
C GLU A 38 -8.18 3.86 -8.88
N MET A 39 -7.11 4.11 -8.14
CA MET A 39 -5.85 4.60 -8.70
C MET A 39 -4.93 3.42 -9.01
N PHE A 40 -4.55 3.27 -10.28
CA PHE A 40 -3.58 2.27 -10.68
C PHE A 40 -2.16 2.70 -10.30
N VAL A 41 -1.40 1.81 -9.68
CA VAL A 41 -0.01 2.05 -9.28
C VAL A 41 0.90 1.13 -10.08
N ALA A 42 1.68 1.72 -10.99
CA ALA A 42 2.62 1.00 -11.83
C ALA A 42 3.86 0.61 -11.03
N VAL A 43 3.87 -0.61 -10.49
CA VAL A 43 5.01 -1.17 -9.75
C VAL A 43 5.77 -2.17 -10.60
N ARG A 44 7.10 -2.20 -10.46
CA ARG A 44 7.92 -3.27 -11.00
C ARG A 44 7.87 -4.46 -10.07
N GLY A 45 7.44 -5.62 -10.58
CA GLY A 45 7.42 -6.89 -9.88
C GLY A 45 8.41 -7.88 -10.50
N GLU A 46 8.54 -9.06 -9.88
CA GLU A 46 9.40 -10.12 -10.40
C GLU A 46 8.92 -10.67 -11.75
N GLN A 47 7.60 -10.65 -11.97
CA GLN A 47 6.94 -11.24 -13.14
C GLN A 47 6.66 -10.23 -14.26
N GLY A 48 6.98 -8.95 -14.08
CA GLY A 48 6.72 -7.92 -15.08
C GLY A 48 6.74 -6.50 -14.55
N ASP A 49 6.60 -5.55 -15.48
CA ASP A 49 6.56 -4.12 -15.20
C ASP A 49 5.12 -3.59 -15.30
N GLY A 50 4.56 -3.09 -14.18
CA GLY A 50 3.23 -2.49 -14.16
C GLY A 50 3.06 -1.32 -15.12
N HIS A 51 4.16 -0.68 -15.53
CA HIS A 51 4.13 0.42 -16.50
C HIS A 51 3.71 -0.01 -17.91
N ASP A 52 3.83 -1.30 -18.24
CA ASP A 52 3.37 -1.82 -19.53
C ASP A 52 1.83 -1.83 -19.65
N TYR A 53 1.13 -1.68 -18.51
CA TYR A 53 -0.32 -1.82 -18.42
C TYR A 53 -1.06 -0.49 -18.22
N LEU A 54 -0.41 0.66 -18.45
CA LEU A 54 -1.03 1.98 -18.23
C LEU A 54 -2.31 2.19 -19.07
N LEU A 55 -2.29 1.83 -20.35
CA LEU A 55 -3.47 1.97 -21.22
C LEU A 55 -4.55 0.94 -20.89
N ASP A 56 -4.18 -0.26 -20.45
CA ASP A 56 -5.13 -1.27 -19.96
C ASP A 56 -5.83 -0.78 -18.68
N ALA A 57 -5.09 -0.19 -17.73
CA ALA A 57 -5.65 0.42 -16.53
C ALA A 57 -6.67 1.52 -16.87
N VAL A 58 -6.33 2.41 -17.82
CA VAL A 58 -7.25 3.43 -18.33
C VAL A 58 -8.50 2.80 -18.95
N GLY A 59 -8.33 1.80 -19.82
CA GLY A 59 -9.44 1.09 -20.47
C GLY A 59 -10.38 0.40 -19.49
N ARG A 60 -9.88 0.01 -18.31
CA ARG A 60 -10.64 -0.60 -17.22
C ARG A 60 -11.27 0.39 -16.24
N GLY A 61 -11.07 1.69 -16.45
CA GLY A 61 -11.71 2.75 -15.66
C GLY A 61 -10.88 3.25 -14.48
N ALA A 62 -9.56 3.10 -14.51
CA ALA A 62 -8.68 3.74 -13.52
C ALA A 62 -8.98 5.25 -13.47
N ALA A 63 -9.20 5.77 -12.27
CA ALA A 63 -9.45 7.19 -12.03
C ALA A 63 -8.15 8.00 -11.91
N GLY A 64 -7.07 7.33 -11.52
CA GLY A 64 -5.73 7.89 -11.49
C GLY A 64 -4.64 6.86 -11.83
N LEU A 65 -3.46 7.36 -12.20
CA LEU A 65 -2.23 6.59 -12.46
C LEU A 65 -1.09 7.16 -11.59
N LEU A 66 -0.39 6.29 -10.89
CA LEU A 66 0.88 6.58 -10.20
C LEU A 66 1.99 5.80 -10.90
N LEU A 67 2.97 6.50 -11.47
CA LEU A 67 4.04 5.88 -12.24
C LEU A 67 5.40 6.57 -12.04
N GLU A 68 6.48 5.94 -12.47
CA GLU A 68 7.81 6.52 -12.40
C GLU A 68 8.02 7.62 -13.45
N ALA A 69 8.61 8.75 -13.05
CA ALA A 69 8.88 9.90 -13.92
C ALA A 69 9.76 9.55 -15.12
N ARG A 70 10.77 8.68 -14.91
CA ARG A 70 11.65 8.19 -15.99
C ARG A 70 10.87 7.44 -17.08
N VAL A 71 9.83 6.72 -16.69
CA VAL A 71 9.01 5.96 -17.64
C VAL A 71 8.11 6.90 -18.41
N MET A 72 7.49 7.87 -17.74
CA MET A 72 6.68 8.90 -18.41
C MET A 72 7.45 9.62 -19.52
N SER A 73 8.73 9.93 -19.29
CA SER A 73 9.59 10.56 -20.31
C SER A 73 9.96 9.64 -21.48
N SER A 74 9.93 8.32 -21.30
CA SER A 74 10.25 7.35 -22.36
C SER A 74 9.02 6.85 -23.12
N LEU A 75 7.80 7.21 -22.70
CA LEU A 75 6.58 6.81 -23.40
C LEU A 75 6.53 7.42 -24.81
N SER A 76 5.98 6.65 -25.75
CA SER A 76 5.72 7.11 -27.12
C SER A 76 4.78 8.31 -27.14
N GLU A 77 4.87 9.15 -28.17
CA GLU A 77 3.98 10.31 -28.34
C GLU A 77 2.51 9.89 -28.39
N GLU A 78 2.22 8.75 -29.03
CA GLU A 78 0.87 8.18 -29.12
C GLU A 78 0.33 7.84 -27.73
N THR A 79 1.17 7.21 -26.89
CA THR A 79 0.79 6.81 -25.54
C THR A 79 0.56 8.04 -24.65
N ARG A 80 1.46 9.03 -24.69
CA ARG A 80 1.30 10.28 -23.93
C ARG A 80 0.03 11.03 -24.34
N THR A 81 -0.22 11.11 -25.64
CA THR A 81 -1.44 11.73 -26.18
C THR A 81 -2.70 10.98 -25.75
N ALA A 82 -2.68 9.64 -25.72
CA ALA A 82 -3.79 8.82 -25.25
C ALA A 82 -4.07 9.04 -23.75
N LEU A 83 -3.01 9.09 -22.92
CA LEU A 83 -3.13 9.37 -21.49
C LEU A 83 -3.70 10.77 -21.25
N GLU A 84 -3.23 11.79 -21.94
CA GLU A 84 -3.75 13.16 -21.82
C GLU A 84 -5.25 13.23 -22.16
N ARG A 85 -5.68 12.58 -23.24
CA ARG A 85 -7.07 12.57 -23.70
C ARG A 85 -8.00 11.71 -22.85
N SER A 86 -7.46 10.77 -22.07
CA SER A 86 -8.25 9.88 -21.22
C SER A 86 -8.99 10.62 -20.11
N GLY A 87 -8.47 11.77 -19.67
CA GLY A 87 -8.99 12.50 -18.51
C GLY A 87 -8.72 11.81 -17.17
N VAL A 88 -7.79 10.85 -17.14
CA VAL A 88 -7.31 10.19 -15.92
C VAL A 88 -6.24 11.05 -15.26
N ALA A 89 -6.25 11.14 -13.92
CA ALA A 89 -5.23 11.88 -13.20
C ALA A 89 -3.90 11.13 -13.24
N THR A 90 -2.80 11.79 -13.56
CA THR A 90 -1.49 11.12 -13.70
C THR A 90 -0.47 11.81 -12.84
N VAL A 91 0.08 11.09 -11.87
CA VAL A 91 1.12 11.54 -10.94
C VAL A 91 2.39 10.75 -11.21
N THR A 92 3.50 11.46 -11.37
CA THR A 92 4.82 10.83 -11.51
C THR A 92 5.66 10.99 -10.25
N VAL A 93 6.42 9.95 -9.92
CA VAL A 93 7.33 9.89 -8.76
C VAL A 93 8.67 9.31 -9.18
N ALA A 94 9.70 9.42 -8.34
CA ALA A 94 11.00 8.81 -8.63
C ALA A 94 10.92 7.26 -8.60
N ASP A 95 10.24 6.71 -7.60
CA ASP A 95 10.02 5.28 -7.38
C ASP A 95 8.62 5.06 -6.81
N THR A 96 7.83 4.18 -7.41
CA THR A 96 6.42 3.96 -7.04
C THR A 96 6.26 3.17 -5.74
N ARG A 97 7.22 2.30 -5.38
CA ARG A 97 7.21 1.56 -4.11
C ARG A 97 7.52 2.50 -2.95
N ILE A 98 8.55 3.34 -3.11
CA ILE A 98 8.89 4.35 -2.11
C ILE A 98 7.75 5.35 -1.93
N ALA A 99 7.16 5.83 -3.02
CA ALA A 99 6.00 6.71 -2.97
C ALA A 99 4.80 6.11 -2.22
N LEU A 100 4.53 4.82 -2.39
CA LEU A 100 3.50 4.13 -1.61
C LEU A 100 3.84 4.10 -0.11
N GLN A 101 5.09 3.81 0.26
CA GLN A 101 5.52 3.82 1.65
C GLN A 101 5.45 5.24 2.26
N ASP A 102 5.81 6.26 1.50
CA ASP A 102 5.69 7.66 1.90
C ASP A 102 4.23 8.05 2.13
N TYR A 103 3.34 7.63 1.23
CA TYR A 103 1.89 7.78 1.42
C TYR A 103 1.40 7.06 2.68
N ALA A 104 1.85 5.83 2.93
CA ALA A 104 1.48 5.08 4.13
C ALA A 104 1.89 5.81 5.42
N ARG A 105 3.11 6.35 5.48
CA ARG A 105 3.58 7.17 6.62
C ARG A 105 2.73 8.44 6.77
N TYR A 106 2.49 9.14 5.66
CA TYR A 106 1.69 10.36 5.65
C TYR A 106 0.26 10.10 6.14
N ILE A 107 -0.39 9.04 5.65
CA ILE A 107 -1.78 8.74 5.98
C ILE A 107 -1.96 8.28 7.43
N LEU A 108 -1.01 7.54 7.97
CA LEU A 108 -1.09 7.18 9.39
C LEU A 108 -0.86 8.39 10.28
N ARG A 109 0.07 9.28 9.92
CA ARG A 109 0.35 10.49 10.69
C ARG A 109 -0.82 11.48 10.69
N ARG A 110 -1.42 11.77 9.53
CA ARG A 110 -2.45 12.81 9.43
C ARG A 110 -3.81 12.35 9.95
N TRP A 111 -4.13 11.06 9.86
CA TRP A 111 -5.40 10.50 10.35
C TRP A 111 -5.28 10.06 11.80
N HIS A 112 -4.06 9.77 12.25
CA HIS A 112 -3.75 9.48 13.65
C HIS A 112 -4.65 8.39 14.28
N PRO A 113 -4.90 7.23 13.63
CA PRO A 113 -5.53 6.13 14.33
C PRO A 113 -4.60 5.56 15.41
N THR A 114 -5.16 4.87 16.39
CA THR A 114 -4.37 3.96 17.23
C THR A 114 -4.01 2.71 16.41
N VAL A 115 -2.72 2.54 16.13
CA VAL A 115 -2.20 1.46 15.30
C VAL A 115 -1.85 0.25 16.17
N ILE A 116 -2.43 -0.90 15.81
CA ILE A 116 -2.16 -2.21 16.41
C ILE A 116 -1.47 -3.06 15.34
N ALA A 117 -0.20 -3.37 15.53
CA ALA A 117 0.55 -4.28 14.65
C ALA A 117 0.44 -5.71 15.14
N VAL A 118 0.08 -6.64 14.25
CA VAL A 118 -0.01 -8.07 14.51
C VAL A 118 1.03 -8.80 13.65
N THR A 119 1.96 -9.49 14.28
CA THR A 119 3.01 -10.29 13.62
C THR A 119 3.17 -11.67 14.27
N GLY A 120 4.01 -12.51 13.67
CA GLY A 120 4.31 -13.87 14.12
C GLY A 120 4.40 -14.87 12.96
N SER A 121 4.87 -16.08 13.24
CA SER A 121 5.00 -17.13 12.24
C SER A 121 3.64 -17.55 11.67
N THR A 122 2.66 -17.81 12.54
CA THR A 122 1.31 -18.23 12.14
C THR A 122 0.22 -17.53 12.96
N GLY A 123 -1.02 -17.53 12.47
CA GLY A 123 -2.17 -16.95 13.20
C GLY A 123 -2.30 -15.43 13.13
N LYS A 124 -1.45 -14.74 12.35
CA LYS A 124 -1.48 -13.29 12.15
C LYS A 124 -2.86 -12.80 11.66
N THR A 125 -3.33 -13.35 10.55
CA THR A 125 -4.60 -12.97 9.94
C THR A 125 -5.78 -13.22 10.87
N THR A 126 -5.89 -14.41 11.48
CA THR A 126 -6.96 -14.71 12.44
C THR A 126 -6.96 -13.75 13.62
N THR A 127 -5.78 -13.40 14.13
CA THR A 127 -5.64 -12.47 15.26
C THR A 127 -6.02 -11.04 14.87
N LYS A 128 -5.55 -10.54 13.71
CA LYS A 128 -5.98 -9.26 13.13
C LYS A 128 -7.50 -9.20 13.00
N GLU A 129 -8.11 -10.22 12.42
CA GLU A 129 -9.55 -10.32 12.20
C GLU A 129 -10.34 -10.32 13.52
N ALA A 130 -9.87 -11.07 14.53
CA ALA A 130 -10.48 -11.12 15.85
C ALA A 130 -10.43 -9.75 16.55
N ILE A 131 -9.25 -9.11 16.59
CA ILE A 131 -9.07 -7.78 17.19
C ILE A 131 -9.98 -6.76 16.51
N ALA A 132 -9.94 -6.70 15.18
CA ALA A 132 -10.76 -5.77 14.41
C ALA A 132 -12.26 -5.98 14.64
N THR A 133 -12.72 -7.24 14.70
CA THR A 133 -14.13 -7.58 14.97
C THR A 133 -14.58 -7.08 16.34
N VAL A 134 -13.76 -7.25 17.39
CA VAL A 134 -14.10 -6.78 18.74
C VAL A 134 -14.13 -5.25 18.81
N LEU A 135 -13.11 -4.58 18.28
CA LEU A 135 -13.03 -3.11 18.29
C LEU A 135 -14.17 -2.48 17.47
N SER A 136 -14.53 -3.09 16.35
CA SER A 136 -15.59 -2.60 15.46
C SER A 136 -16.98 -2.55 16.12
N ARG A 137 -17.16 -3.17 17.29
CA ARG A 137 -18.41 -3.07 18.06
C ARG A 137 -18.67 -1.66 18.59
N ASN A 138 -17.60 -0.92 18.91
CA ASN A 138 -17.69 0.38 19.58
C ASN A 138 -16.92 1.49 18.86
N PHE A 139 -15.98 1.15 17.97
CA PHE A 139 -15.09 2.11 17.33
C PHE A 139 -15.02 1.89 15.82
N ALA A 140 -14.89 2.97 15.06
CA ALA A 140 -14.60 2.86 13.63
C ALA A 140 -13.20 2.27 13.44
N THR A 141 -13.13 1.03 12.97
CA THR A 141 -11.88 0.26 12.93
C THR A 141 -11.50 -0.10 11.50
N PHE A 142 -10.30 0.32 11.09
CA PHE A 142 -9.64 -0.14 9.88
C PHE A 142 -8.86 -1.43 10.19
N LYS A 143 -8.77 -2.32 9.20
CA LYS A 143 -7.87 -3.48 9.21
C LYS A 143 -7.19 -3.63 7.87
N SER A 144 -5.94 -4.11 7.86
CA SER A 144 -5.23 -4.36 6.60
C SER A 144 -5.96 -5.43 5.75
N TRP A 145 -6.01 -5.18 4.45
CA TRP A 145 -6.79 -5.93 3.46
C TRP A 145 -6.12 -7.26 3.12
N GLN A 146 -6.87 -8.37 3.18
CA GLN A 146 -6.36 -9.71 2.84
C GLN A 146 -5.01 -10.00 3.53
N ASN A 147 -4.02 -10.48 2.77
CA ASN A 147 -2.64 -10.77 3.19
C ASN A 147 -1.68 -9.63 2.83
N TYR A 148 -2.16 -8.39 2.68
CA TYR A 148 -1.31 -7.23 2.39
C TYR A 148 -0.57 -6.82 3.66
N ASN A 149 0.55 -7.49 3.90
CA ASN A 149 1.33 -7.42 5.14
C ASN A 149 2.82 -7.14 4.93
N ASP A 150 3.26 -6.97 3.68
CA ASP A 150 4.64 -6.65 3.30
C ASP A 150 4.82 -5.15 2.96
N LEU A 151 6.04 -4.78 2.52
CA LEU A 151 6.43 -3.40 2.18
C LEU A 151 5.73 -2.80 0.95
N LEU A 152 4.96 -3.58 0.20
CA LEU A 152 4.17 -3.12 -0.95
C LEU A 152 2.67 -3.19 -0.66
N GLY A 153 2.20 -4.36 -0.24
CA GLY A 153 0.83 -4.66 0.09
C GLY A 153 0.30 -3.76 1.19
N LEU A 154 1.02 -3.62 2.31
CA LEU A 154 0.51 -2.84 3.43
C LEU A 154 0.23 -1.37 3.04
N PRO A 155 1.15 -0.66 2.35
CA PRO A 155 0.85 0.65 1.76
C PRO A 155 -0.37 0.68 0.83
N LEU A 156 -0.53 -0.29 -0.05
CA LEU A 156 -1.71 -0.39 -0.92
C LEU A 156 -2.99 -0.53 -0.10
N SER A 157 -2.96 -1.33 0.96
CA SER A 157 -4.09 -1.50 1.87
C SER A 157 -4.45 -0.21 2.59
N LEU A 158 -3.46 0.60 2.97
CA LEU A 158 -3.66 1.88 3.66
C LEU A 158 -4.32 2.95 2.79
N GLY A 159 -4.41 2.75 1.46
CA GLY A 159 -5.28 3.56 0.59
C GLY A 159 -6.77 3.53 1.01
N ARG A 160 -7.18 2.49 1.76
CA ARG A 160 -8.54 2.35 2.31
C ARG A 160 -8.71 2.99 3.70
N LEU A 161 -7.64 3.51 4.31
CA LEU A 161 -7.76 4.26 5.56
C LEU A 161 -8.55 5.56 5.31
N GLU A 162 -9.32 5.97 6.30
CA GLU A 162 -10.23 7.13 6.24
C GLU A 162 -10.22 7.84 7.59
N GLU A 163 -10.50 9.14 7.59
CA GLU A 163 -10.39 10.02 8.77
C GLU A 163 -11.25 9.56 9.93
N ARG A 164 -12.39 8.93 9.63
CA ARG A 164 -13.29 8.38 10.65
C ARG A 164 -12.70 7.22 11.45
N HIS A 165 -11.63 6.57 10.99
CA HIS A 165 -11.11 5.39 11.68
C HIS A 165 -10.30 5.78 12.91
N GLU A 166 -10.76 5.31 14.07
CA GLU A 166 -10.12 5.52 15.37
C GLU A 166 -9.01 4.50 15.64
N TYR A 167 -9.16 3.30 15.08
CA TYR A 167 -8.18 2.20 15.20
C TYR A 167 -7.77 1.67 13.82
N ALA A 168 -6.52 1.22 13.72
CA ALA A 168 -5.97 0.55 12.56
C ALA A 168 -5.27 -0.75 12.98
N VAL A 169 -5.86 -1.90 12.64
CA VAL A 169 -5.29 -3.22 12.94
C VAL A 169 -4.52 -3.72 11.72
N LEU A 170 -3.19 -3.68 11.80
CA LEU A 170 -2.30 -3.95 10.69
C LEU A 170 -1.62 -5.30 10.89
N GLU A 171 -1.78 -6.20 9.93
CA GLU A 171 -0.95 -7.41 9.86
C GLU A 171 0.41 -7.06 9.25
N LEU A 172 1.49 -7.42 9.93
CA LEU A 172 2.88 -7.25 9.46
C LEU A 172 3.50 -8.63 9.22
N GLY A 173 4.09 -8.81 8.04
CA GLY A 173 4.80 -10.01 7.63
C GLY A 173 6.23 -9.68 7.21
N CYS A 174 7.10 -10.68 7.27
CA CYS A 174 8.46 -10.60 6.77
C CYS A 174 8.83 -11.94 6.12
N ASP A 175 9.55 -11.89 5.01
CA ASP A 175 10.30 -13.01 4.46
C ASP A 175 11.80 -12.83 4.68
N HIS A 176 12.29 -11.58 4.75
CA HIS A 176 13.71 -11.27 4.91
C HIS A 176 14.01 -10.51 6.20
N PRO A 177 15.25 -10.60 6.72
CA PRO A 177 15.68 -9.82 7.88
C PRO A 177 15.54 -8.31 7.67
N GLY A 178 14.97 -7.63 8.67
CA GLY A 178 14.77 -6.18 8.71
C GLY A 178 13.40 -5.71 8.23
N GLU A 179 12.59 -6.55 7.60
CA GLU A 179 11.31 -6.12 7.03
C GLU A 179 10.28 -5.76 8.11
N ILE A 180 10.25 -6.43 9.27
CA ILE A 180 9.38 -6.04 10.39
C ILE A 180 9.79 -4.67 10.91
N ARG A 181 11.10 -4.42 11.05
CA ARG A 181 11.62 -3.10 11.46
C ARG A 181 11.17 -2.03 10.46
N ASP A 182 11.30 -2.28 9.18
CA ASP A 182 10.97 -1.30 8.13
C ASP A 182 9.45 -1.04 8.09
N LEU A 183 8.63 -2.07 8.27
CA LEU A 183 7.18 -1.93 8.44
C LEU A 183 6.80 -1.15 9.71
N CYS A 184 7.49 -1.39 10.82
CA CYS A 184 7.30 -0.62 12.06
C CYS A 184 7.72 0.84 11.91
N GLN A 185 8.76 1.14 11.11
CA GLN A 185 9.15 2.52 10.77
C GLN A 185 8.12 3.21 9.87
N ILE A 186 7.37 2.47 9.07
CA ILE A 186 6.27 3.02 8.28
C ILE A 186 5.04 3.26 9.18
N THR A 187 4.72 2.29 10.04
CA THR A 187 3.43 2.22 10.72
C THR A 187 3.40 2.84 12.11
N HIS A 188 4.55 2.97 12.77
CA HIS A 188 4.69 3.48 14.14
C HIS A 188 3.62 2.92 15.11
N PRO A 189 3.55 1.58 15.28
CA PRO A 189 2.49 0.97 16.07
C PRO A 189 2.58 1.36 17.55
N GLN A 190 1.44 1.71 18.14
CA GLN A 190 1.31 1.94 19.58
C GLN A 190 1.18 0.63 20.35
N ILE A 191 0.67 -0.43 19.71
CA ILE A 191 0.49 -1.75 20.30
C ILE A 191 1.06 -2.79 19.34
N GLY A 192 1.95 -3.65 19.84
CA GLY A 192 2.45 -4.82 19.12
C GLY A 192 1.84 -6.11 19.67
N VAL A 193 1.43 -7.01 18.78
CA VAL A 193 0.91 -8.34 19.10
C VAL A 193 1.75 -9.37 18.36
N LEU A 194 2.52 -10.16 19.11
CA LEU A 194 3.24 -11.33 18.60
C LEU A 194 2.41 -12.58 18.87
N THR A 195 2.00 -13.30 17.82
CA THR A 195 1.12 -14.47 17.95
C THR A 195 1.88 -15.71 18.45
N ASN A 196 2.75 -16.27 17.61
CA ASN A 196 3.67 -17.35 17.94
C ASN A 196 4.92 -17.26 17.10
N ILE A 197 5.97 -17.93 17.58
CA ILE A 197 7.21 -18.15 16.84
C ILE A 197 7.32 -19.66 16.59
N SER A 198 7.39 -20.03 15.32
CA SER A 198 7.48 -21.40 14.83
C SER A 198 8.61 -21.49 13.79
N PRO A 199 9.17 -22.68 13.52
CA PRO A 199 10.26 -22.88 12.54
C PRO A 199 9.77 -22.74 11.08
N THR A 200 9.33 -21.54 10.71
CA THR A 200 8.94 -21.13 9.35
C THR A 200 9.99 -20.22 8.75
N GLN A 201 10.02 -20.07 7.43
CA GLN A 201 10.93 -19.14 6.73
C GLN A 201 12.43 -19.34 7.05
N LEU A 202 12.82 -20.52 7.52
CA LEU A 202 14.21 -20.82 7.89
C LEU A 202 15.16 -20.75 6.70
N GLN A 203 14.66 -20.82 5.47
CA GLN A 203 15.46 -20.56 4.27
C GLN A 203 16.05 -19.14 4.24
N TYR A 204 15.40 -18.17 4.88
CA TYR A 204 15.85 -16.77 4.94
C TYR A 204 16.53 -16.44 6.29
N PHE A 205 16.00 -16.98 7.39
CA PHE A 205 16.48 -16.65 8.75
C PHE A 205 17.53 -17.62 9.29
N GLY A 206 17.62 -18.84 8.76
CA GLY A 206 18.55 -19.89 9.19
C GLY A 206 18.18 -20.58 10.51
N THR A 207 17.81 -19.83 11.55
CA THR A 207 17.42 -20.39 12.86
C THR A 207 16.15 -19.73 13.42
N VAL A 208 15.48 -20.44 14.33
CA VAL A 208 14.28 -19.92 15.02
C VAL A 208 14.62 -18.71 15.87
N GLU A 209 15.81 -18.66 16.47
CA GLU A 209 16.27 -17.54 17.29
C GLU A 209 16.44 -16.27 16.46
N ARG A 210 16.91 -16.39 15.21
CA ARG A 210 17.02 -15.25 14.29
C ARG A 210 15.65 -14.77 13.82
N LEU A 211 14.72 -15.68 13.58
CA LEU A 211 13.32 -15.32 13.30
C LEU A 211 12.66 -14.66 14.53
N ALA A 212 12.89 -15.17 15.73
CA ALA A 212 12.37 -14.59 16.96
C ALA A 212 12.85 -13.13 17.10
N ALA A 213 14.15 -12.89 16.91
CA ALA A 213 14.74 -11.55 16.98
C ALA A 213 14.22 -10.59 15.89
N GLU A 214 13.82 -11.09 14.72
CA GLU A 214 13.15 -10.27 13.70
C GLU A 214 11.75 -9.83 14.15
N LEU A 215 11.02 -10.73 14.81
CA LEU A 215 9.61 -10.53 15.18
C LEU A 215 9.42 -9.70 16.46
N GLY A 216 10.42 -9.66 17.35
CA GLY A 216 10.41 -8.88 18.61
C GLY A 216 10.97 -9.66 19.78
#